data_AF-A0A8J2VW64-F1
#
_entry.id   AF-A0A8J2VW64-F1
#
_cell.length_a   1.000
_cell.length_b   1.000
_cell.length_c   1.000
_cell.angle_alpha   90.00
_cell.angle_beta   90.00
_cell.angle_gamma   90.00
#
_symmetry.space_group_name_H-M   'P 1'
#
loop_
_entity.id
_entity.type
_entity.pdbx_description
1 polymer ?
#
loop_
_entity_poly.entity_id
_entity_poly.type
_entity_poly.pdbx_seq_one_letter_code
_entity_poly.pdbx_strand_id
1 'polypeptide(L)'
;MNNVVYMFRCRDSALTVRGKINGVVLDSCTKCAVVFDNLVSSVEFVNCQSVQMQVLGKVPTISIDKTDGCQIYLSQESLDVEIVSSKSSEMNVLVPSASGDYSEYPIPEQFKTLLNKPPTGLTTTPVENKG
;
A
#
# COMPACT_ATOMS: atom_id res chain seq x y z
N MET A 1 13.64 16.52 7.81
CA MET A 1 12.93 16.73 6.53
C MET A 1 11.47 16.46 6.82
N ASN A 2 10.62 17.49 6.79
CA ASN A 2 9.25 17.41 7.36
C ASN A 2 8.15 17.63 6.31
N ASN A 3 8.51 17.70 5.03
CA ASN A 3 7.54 18.00 3.97
C ASN A 3 6.66 16.78 3.72
N VAL A 4 5.36 17.00 3.60
CA VAL A 4 4.37 16.00 3.21
C VAL A 4 3.70 16.47 1.93
N VAL A 5 3.52 15.55 1.00
CA VAL A 5 2.78 15.80 -0.24
C VAL A 5 1.37 15.25 -0.08
N TYR A 6 0.36 16.05 -0.43
CA TYR A 6 -1.04 15.67 -0.30
C TYR A 6 -1.75 15.82 -1.65
N MET A 7 -2.20 14.70 -2.20
CA MET A 7 -2.89 14.61 -3.49
C MET A 7 -4.37 14.35 -3.22
N PHE A 8 -5.20 15.37 -3.40
CA PHE A 8 -6.62 15.35 -3.04
C PHE A 8 -7.53 15.44 -4.26
N ARG A 9 -8.48 14.51 -4.40
CA ARG A 9 -9.49 14.52 -5.48
C ARG A 9 -8.89 14.62 -6.89
N CYS A 10 -7.69 14.09 -7.06
CA CYS A 10 -7.07 13.99 -8.37
C CYS A 10 -7.66 12.79 -9.12
N ARG A 11 -7.70 12.91 -10.44
CA ARG A 11 -8.24 11.88 -11.32
C ARG A 11 -7.39 11.73 -12.56
N ASP A 12 -7.18 10.50 -13.01
CA ASP A 12 -6.48 10.19 -14.26
C ASP A 12 -5.11 10.93 -14.34
N SER A 13 -4.34 10.91 -13.25
CA SER A 13 -3.16 11.76 -13.03
C SER A 13 -1.97 10.99 -12.47
N ALA A 14 -0.76 11.38 -12.86
CA ALA A 14 0.49 10.84 -12.30
C ALA A 14 1.29 11.93 -11.60
N LEU A 15 1.81 11.64 -10.41
CA LEU A 15 2.64 12.53 -9.60
C LEU A 15 4.01 11.92 -9.39
N THR A 16 5.08 12.67 -9.64
CA THR A 16 6.45 12.26 -9.31
C THR A 16 7.03 13.15 -8.22
N VAL A 17 7.41 12.55 -7.10
CA VAL A 17 8.00 13.22 -5.94
C VAL A 17 9.48 12.86 -5.86
N ARG A 18 10.35 13.82 -6.19
CA ARG A 18 11.80 13.61 -6.19
C ARG A 18 12.43 13.98 -4.84
N GLY A 19 13.50 13.29 -4.49
CA GLY A 19 14.24 13.45 -3.25
C GLY A 19 13.58 12.75 -2.07
N LYS A 20 14.11 13.03 -0.87
CA LYS A 20 13.64 12.46 0.38
C LYS A 20 12.67 13.41 1.08
N ILE A 21 11.44 12.96 1.30
CA ILE A 21 10.43 13.73 2.05
C ILE A 21 9.85 12.90 3.20
N ASN A 22 8.98 13.50 4.00
CA ASN A 22 8.41 12.79 5.14
C ASN A 22 7.41 11.72 4.70
N GLY A 23 6.39 12.13 3.93
CA GLY A 23 5.33 11.22 3.50
C GLY A 23 4.51 11.75 2.33
N VAL A 24 3.65 10.89 1.81
CA VAL A 24 2.75 11.15 0.69
C VAL A 24 1.36 10.67 1.07
N VAL A 25 0.33 11.46 0.78
CA VAL A 25 -1.07 11.07 1.01
C VAL A 25 -1.84 11.22 -0.30
N LEU A 26 -2.58 10.18 -0.68
CA LEU A 26 -3.60 10.22 -1.71
C LEU A 26 -4.95 10.10 -1.03
N ASP A 27 -5.79 11.12 -1.14
CA ASP A 27 -7.17 11.10 -0.62
C ASP A 27 -8.16 11.37 -1.74
N SER A 28 -9.17 10.50 -1.84
CA SER A 28 -10.27 10.64 -2.79
C SER A 28 -9.79 10.65 -4.25
N CYS A 29 -8.70 9.94 -4.54
CA CYS A 29 -8.09 9.88 -5.87
C CYS A 29 -8.61 8.69 -6.67
N THR A 30 -8.80 8.88 -7.98
CA THR A 30 -9.26 7.81 -8.88
C THR A 30 -8.36 7.69 -10.09
N LYS A 31 -7.86 6.49 -10.40
CA LYS A 31 -6.95 6.25 -11.55
C LYS A 31 -5.69 7.12 -11.47
N CYS A 32 -5.09 7.19 -10.30
CA CYS A 32 -3.91 8.00 -10.04
C CYS A 32 -2.69 7.15 -9.76
N ALA A 33 -1.51 7.65 -10.14
CA ALA A 33 -0.24 7.02 -9.85
C ALA A 33 0.68 7.98 -9.09
N VAL A 34 1.42 7.48 -8.10
CA VAL A 34 2.50 8.25 -7.46
C VAL A 34 3.83 7.51 -7.52
N VAL A 35 4.88 8.20 -7.97
CA VAL A 35 6.25 7.69 -7.96
C VAL A 35 7.07 8.56 -7.02
N PHE A 36 7.81 7.96 -6.09
CA PHE A 36 8.63 8.70 -5.14
C PHE A 36 9.98 8.05 -4.87
N ASP A 37 11.00 8.87 -4.58
CA ASP A 37 12.33 8.35 -4.30
C ASP A 37 12.40 7.74 -2.90
N ASN A 38 12.24 8.55 -1.84
CA ASN A 38 12.40 8.08 -0.46
C ASN A 38 11.41 8.77 0.47
N LEU A 39 10.78 7.99 1.37
CA LEU A 39 9.94 8.50 2.44
C LEU A 39 10.58 8.21 3.81
N VAL A 40 10.47 9.17 4.72
CA VAL A 40 10.91 9.01 6.11
C VAL A 40 9.89 8.19 6.90
N SER A 41 8.59 8.37 6.62
CA SER A 41 7.50 7.72 7.35
C SER A 41 6.67 6.79 6.46
N SER A 42 5.81 7.36 5.63
CA SER A 42 4.68 6.60 5.08
C SER A 42 4.15 7.18 3.77
N VAL A 43 3.55 6.29 2.99
CA VAL A 43 2.56 6.65 1.97
C VAL A 43 1.19 6.14 2.41
N GLU A 44 0.16 6.98 2.23
CA GLU A 44 -1.21 6.70 2.68
C GLU A 44 -2.19 6.85 1.53
N PHE A 45 -3.05 5.84 1.34
CA PHE A 45 -4.17 5.87 0.39
C PHE A 45 -5.48 5.84 1.19
N VAL A 46 -6.32 6.84 0.99
CA VAL A 46 -7.58 6.99 1.71
C VAL A 46 -8.70 7.28 0.71
N ASN A 47 -9.80 6.52 0.77
CA ASN A 47 -10.96 6.72 -0.12
C ASN A 47 -10.60 6.71 -1.63
N CYS A 48 -9.61 5.91 -2.04
CA CYS A 48 -9.11 5.91 -3.41
C CYS A 48 -9.71 4.78 -4.26
N GLN A 49 -9.56 4.88 -5.59
CA GLN A 49 -9.95 3.82 -6.50
C GLN A 49 -8.97 3.67 -7.66
N SER A 50 -8.56 2.44 -7.96
CA SER A 50 -7.62 2.11 -9.04
C SER A 50 -6.34 2.96 -9.00
N VAL A 51 -5.69 3.00 -7.84
CA VAL A 51 -4.47 3.77 -7.62
C VAL A 51 -3.22 2.90 -7.71
N GLN A 52 -2.09 3.52 -8.00
CA GLN A 52 -0.80 2.85 -8.10
C GLN A 52 0.27 3.66 -7.38
N MET A 53 1.28 2.98 -6.86
CA MET A 53 2.48 3.63 -6.36
C MET A 53 3.75 2.90 -6.74
N GLN A 54 4.83 3.64 -6.92
CA GLN A 54 6.16 3.09 -7.10
C GLN A 54 7.16 3.81 -6.22
N VAL A 55 7.88 3.06 -5.40
CA VAL A 55 9.02 3.57 -4.64
C VAL A 55 10.30 3.23 -5.39
N LEU A 56 11.21 4.20 -5.52
CA LEU A 56 12.51 3.98 -6.16
C LEU A 56 13.62 3.67 -5.14
N GLY A 57 13.51 4.19 -3.92
CA GLY A 57 14.39 3.95 -2.78
C GLY A 57 13.65 3.30 -1.62
N LYS A 58 13.64 3.90 -0.43
CA LYS A 58 13.04 3.31 0.78
C LYS A 58 11.72 3.96 1.20
N VAL A 59 10.79 3.14 1.68
CA VAL A 59 9.58 3.53 2.43
C VAL A 59 9.35 2.58 3.59
N PRO A 60 9.19 3.07 4.83
CA PRO A 60 8.94 2.19 5.98
C PRO A 60 7.53 1.60 6.03
N THR A 61 6.50 2.41 5.74
CA THR A 61 5.10 2.00 5.93
C THR A 61 4.21 2.41 4.77
N ILE A 62 3.31 1.53 4.36
CA ILE A 62 2.26 1.78 3.38
C ILE A 62 0.91 1.56 4.07
N SER A 63 0.05 2.57 4.06
CA SER A 63 -1.29 2.51 4.66
C SER A 63 -2.37 2.60 3.59
N ILE A 64 -3.36 1.71 3.62
CA ILE A 64 -4.44 1.61 2.62
C ILE A 64 -5.78 1.53 3.33
N ASP A 65 -6.51 2.66 3.42
CA ASP A 65 -7.85 2.73 4.01
C ASP A 65 -8.91 3.02 2.94
N LYS A 66 -10.01 2.27 2.95
CA LYS A 66 -11.18 2.49 2.08
C LYS A 66 -10.80 2.67 0.61
N THR A 67 -9.90 1.82 0.12
CA THR A 67 -9.37 1.95 -1.24
C THR A 67 -9.60 0.66 -2.01
N ASP A 68 -10.21 0.77 -3.18
CA ASP A 68 -10.51 -0.36 -4.06
C ASP A 68 -9.57 -0.34 -5.27
N GLY A 69 -8.68 -1.33 -5.36
CA GLY A 69 -7.64 -1.41 -6.38
C GLY A 69 -6.42 -0.55 -6.03
N CYS A 70 -5.39 -1.19 -5.48
CA CYS A 70 -4.13 -0.54 -5.13
C CYS A 70 -2.94 -1.41 -5.55
N GLN A 71 -2.12 -0.91 -6.47
CA GLN A 71 -0.93 -1.62 -6.98
C GLN A 71 0.34 -1.00 -6.40
N ILE A 72 1.12 -1.81 -5.68
CA ILE A 72 2.26 -1.36 -4.87
C ILE A 72 3.57 -1.88 -5.46
N TYR A 73 4.27 -1.05 -6.22
CA TYR A 73 5.56 -1.40 -6.81
C TYR A 73 6.69 -1.06 -5.84
N LEU A 74 7.32 -2.10 -5.29
CA LEU A 74 8.45 -1.96 -4.37
C LEU A 74 9.79 -1.82 -5.11
N SER A 75 10.77 -1.32 -4.39
CA SER A 75 12.18 -1.34 -4.77
C SER A 75 12.92 -2.47 -4.04
N GLN A 76 14.14 -2.78 -4.46
CA GLN A 76 15.03 -3.67 -3.69
C GLN A 76 15.39 -3.14 -2.30
N GLU A 77 15.26 -1.82 -2.07
CA GLU A 77 15.58 -1.16 -0.80
C GLU A 77 14.39 -1.07 0.17
N SER A 78 13.20 -1.51 -0.26
CA SER A 78 11.93 -1.40 0.50
C SER A 78 11.28 -2.77 0.76
N LEU A 79 12.05 -3.84 0.72
CA LEU A 79 11.55 -5.19 1.01
C LEU A 79 11.20 -5.42 2.49
N ASP A 80 11.63 -4.53 3.38
CA ASP A 80 11.31 -4.53 4.81
C ASP A 80 10.09 -3.66 5.15
N VAL A 81 9.30 -3.25 4.15
CA VAL A 81 8.12 -2.39 4.31
C VAL A 81 7.02 -3.06 5.14
N GLU A 82 6.37 -2.29 6.01
CA GLU A 82 5.13 -2.67 6.67
C GLU A 82 3.93 -2.19 5.87
N ILE A 83 2.96 -3.07 5.62
CA ILE A 83 1.73 -2.72 4.92
C ILE A 83 0.55 -2.89 5.87
N VAL A 84 -0.21 -1.81 6.05
CA VAL A 84 -1.41 -1.77 6.89
C VAL A 84 -2.61 -1.49 6.00
N SER A 85 -3.62 -2.36 6.06
CA SER A 85 -4.84 -2.23 5.24
C SER A 85 -6.10 -2.28 6.09
N SER A 86 -7.08 -1.44 5.75
CA SER A 86 -8.41 -1.45 6.38
C SER A 86 -9.50 -1.10 5.37
N LYS A 87 -10.55 -1.92 5.31
CA LYS A 87 -11.73 -1.69 4.42
C LYS A 87 -11.35 -1.47 2.95
N SER A 88 -10.36 -2.20 2.47
CA SER A 88 -9.78 -2.05 1.14
C SER A 88 -9.80 -3.38 0.43
N SER A 89 -9.89 -3.36 -0.91
CA SER A 89 -9.91 -4.57 -1.74
C SER A 89 -9.00 -4.45 -2.96
N GLU A 90 -8.73 -5.57 -3.63
CA GLU A 90 -7.93 -5.62 -4.87
C GLU A 90 -6.52 -5.00 -4.68
N MET A 91 -5.90 -5.30 -3.54
CA MET A 91 -4.57 -4.78 -3.18
C MET A 91 -3.48 -5.80 -3.56
N ASN A 92 -2.50 -5.36 -4.33
CA ASN A 92 -1.41 -6.22 -4.79
C ASN A 92 -0.04 -5.57 -4.53
N VAL A 93 0.88 -6.38 -4.03
CA VAL A 93 2.29 -6.02 -3.81
C VAL A 93 3.12 -6.60 -4.94
N LEU A 94 3.81 -5.74 -5.67
CA LEU A 94 4.71 -6.11 -6.75
C LEU A 94 6.14 -6.03 -6.23
N VAL A 95 6.77 -7.19 -6.10
CA VAL A 95 8.14 -7.33 -5.60
C VAL A 95 9.10 -7.47 -6.79
N PRO A 96 10.12 -6.62 -6.91
CA PRO A 96 11.06 -6.68 -8.02
C PRO A 96 11.95 -7.91 -7.92
N SER A 97 12.10 -8.63 -9.04
CA SER A 97 13.06 -9.73 -9.20
C SER A 97 14.40 -9.24 -9.74
N ALA A 98 15.40 -10.12 -9.75
CA ALA A 98 16.72 -9.82 -10.31
C ALA A 98 16.71 -9.59 -11.84
N SER A 99 15.69 -10.08 -12.56
CA SER A 99 15.53 -9.88 -14.01
C SER A 99 14.92 -8.52 -14.38
N GLY A 100 14.43 -7.77 -13.39
CA GLY A 100 13.66 -6.53 -13.62
C GLY A 100 12.16 -6.74 -13.77
N ASP A 101 11.69 -8.00 -13.78
CA ASP A 101 10.27 -8.33 -13.72
C ASP A 101 9.73 -8.24 -12.28
N TYR A 102 8.42 -8.12 -12.12
CA TYR A 102 7.77 -8.12 -10.81
C TYR A 102 6.98 -9.40 -10.55
N SER A 103 7.14 -9.94 -9.35
CA SER A 103 6.24 -10.97 -8.81
C SER A 103 5.09 -10.29 -8.06
N GLU A 104 3.86 -10.68 -8.36
CA GLU A 104 2.65 -10.12 -7.75
C GLU A 104 2.17 -10.97 -6.57
N TYR A 105 1.88 -10.31 -5.46
CA TYR A 105 1.38 -10.93 -4.23
C TYR A 105 0.11 -10.21 -3.76
N PRO A 106 -1.06 -10.86 -3.80
CA PRO A 106 -2.29 -10.26 -3.31
C PRO A 106 -2.29 -10.16 -1.78
N ILE A 107 -2.76 -9.03 -1.24
CA ILE A 107 -2.96 -8.86 0.20
C ILE A 107 -4.30 -9.49 0.59
N PRO A 108 -4.36 -10.38 1.61
CA PRO A 108 -5.62 -10.92 2.10
C PRO A 108 -6.56 -9.81 2.59
N GLU A 109 -7.77 -9.81 2.06
CA GLU A 109 -8.83 -8.84 2.40
C GLU A 109 -9.97 -9.45 3.23
N GLN A 110 -9.98 -10.78 3.40
CA GLN A 110 -10.94 -11.50 4.22
C GLN A 110 -10.27 -12.15 5.44
N PHE A 111 -10.94 -12.08 6.59
CA PHE A 111 -10.43 -12.64 7.85
C PHE A 111 -11.49 -13.52 8.52
N LYS A 112 -11.03 -14.64 9.10
CA LYS A 112 -11.85 -15.53 9.91
C LYS A 112 -11.52 -15.30 11.39
N THR A 113 -12.53 -15.03 12.20
CA THR A 113 -12.40 -14.89 13.65
C THR A 113 -13.10 -16.02 14.36
N LEU A 114 -12.41 -16.66 15.31
CA LEU A 114 -12.93 -17.75 16.13
C LEU A 114 -12.89 -17.36 17.62
N LEU A 115 -13.91 -17.78 18.37
CA LEU A 115 -13.91 -17.73 19.83
C LEU A 115 -13.07 -18.89 20.38
N ASN A 116 -12.08 -18.59 21.22
CA ASN A 116 -11.22 -19.59 21.83
C ASN A 116 -12.01 -20.50 22.79
N LYS A 117 -11.57 -21.76 22.95
CA LYS A 117 -12.17 -22.73 23.89
C LYS A 117 -11.10 -23.24 24.88
N PRO A 118 -11.27 -23.04 26.21
CA PRO A 118 -12.35 -22.28 26.88
C PRO A 118 -12.33 -20.77 26.49
N PRO A 119 -13.39 -19.97 26.80
CA PRO A 119 -13.54 -18.59 26.34
C PRO A 119 -12.46 -17.62 26.91
N THR A 120 -11.26 -17.66 26.33
CA THR A 120 -10.11 -16.84 26.76
C THR A 120 -9.82 -15.66 25.85
N GLY A 121 -10.53 -15.54 24.73
CA GLY A 121 -10.33 -14.47 23.74
C GLY A 121 -10.75 -14.87 22.33
N LEU A 122 -10.30 -14.06 21.36
CA LEU A 122 -10.52 -14.26 19.93
C LEU A 122 -9.21 -14.55 19.23
N THR A 123 -9.26 -15.40 18.22
CA THR A 123 -8.15 -15.62 17.28
C THR A 123 -8.62 -15.27 15.88
N THR A 124 -7.89 -14.40 15.19
CA THR A 124 -8.19 -13.98 13.82
C THR A 124 -7.07 -14.43 12.89
N THR A 125 -7.45 -15.04 11.77
CA THR A 125 -6.52 -15.49 10.72
C THR A 125 -6.96 -14.94 9.37
N PRO A 126 -6.02 -14.50 8.51
CA PRO A 126 -6.35 -14.18 7.12
C PRO A 126 -6.89 -15.41 6.40
N VAL A 127 -7.83 -15.20 5.48
CA VAL A 127 -8.32 -16.22 4.56
C VAL A 127 -7.54 -16.07 3.27
N GLU A 128 -6.65 -17.02 3.00
CA GLU A 128 -5.94 -17.09 1.73
C GLU A 128 -6.88 -17.64 0.65
N ASN A 129 -7.33 -16.79 -0.25
CA ASN A 129 -7.81 -17.25 -1.54
C ASN A 129 -6.60 -17.33 -2.47
N LYS A 130 -6.19 -18.56 -2.81
CA LYS A 130 -5.35 -18.77 -3.99
C LYS A 130 -6.24 -18.49 -5.20
N GLY A 131 -6.27 -17.21 -5.60
CA GLY A 131 -6.76 -16.82 -6.92
C GLY A 131 -5.99 -17.55 -8.02
#